data_AF-A0A954YB39-F1
#
_entry.id   AF-A0A954YB39-F1
#
_cell.length_a   1.000
_cell.length_b   1.000
_cell.length_c   1.000
_cell.angle_alpha   90.00
_cell.angle_beta   90.00
_cell.angle_gamma   90.00
#
_symmetry.space_group_name_H-M   'P 1'
#
loop_
_entity.id
_entity.type
_entity.pdbx_description
1 polymer ?
#
loop_
_entity_poly.entity_id
_entity_poly.type
_entity_poly.pdbx_seq_one_letter_code
_entity_poly.pdbx_strand_id
1 'polypeptide(L)'
;MEPLSPELHPAILEAFGRPLELLAAHGFRVRQSHFDARHFGNFAVDFTGRCPNFRVIRDRSEYRIEAEPELKPPLFVYRDPIELVGAILLWAGDVESANGEGAP
;
A
#
# COMPACT_ATOMS: atom_id res chain seq x y z
N MET A 1 -1.55 -23.32 -9.70
CA MET A 1 -1.99 -22.86 -8.37
C MET A 1 -1.99 -21.35 -8.40
N GLU A 2 -3.15 -20.77 -8.69
CA GLU A 2 -3.34 -19.32 -8.53
C GLU A 2 -3.35 -18.99 -7.03
N PRO A 3 -2.67 -17.92 -6.59
CA PRO A 3 -2.81 -17.48 -5.22
C PRO A 3 -4.25 -16.98 -5.02
N LEU A 4 -4.93 -17.51 -4.01
CA LEU A 4 -6.17 -16.94 -3.48
C LEU A 4 -5.87 -15.47 -3.16
N SER A 5 -6.39 -14.56 -3.98
CA SER A 5 -6.42 -13.14 -3.60
C SER A 5 -7.08 -13.09 -2.21
N PRO A 6 -6.44 -12.47 -1.20
CA PRO A 6 -7.02 -12.40 0.13
C PRO A 6 -8.42 -11.76 0.02
N GLU A 7 -9.42 -12.41 0.59
CA GLU A 7 -10.79 -11.86 0.63
C GLU A 7 -10.76 -10.55 1.43
N LEU A 8 -10.84 -9.43 0.73
CA LEU A 8 -10.87 -8.10 1.33
C LEU A 8 -12.26 -7.81 1.92
N HIS A 9 -12.27 -7.21 3.10
CA HIS A 9 -13.52 -6.78 3.72
C HIS A 9 -14.23 -5.74 2.80
N PRO A 10 -15.57 -5.82 2.61
CA PRO A 10 -16.29 -4.92 1.70
C PRO A 10 -16.06 -3.43 1.94
N ALA A 11 -15.93 -3.01 3.21
CA ALA A 11 -15.63 -1.61 3.56
C ALA A 11 -14.23 -1.15 3.08
N ILE A 12 -13.26 -2.06 2.98
CA ILE A 12 -11.95 -1.75 2.39
C ILE A 12 -12.11 -1.55 0.89
N LEU A 13 -12.89 -2.40 0.22
CA LEU A 13 -13.15 -2.26 -1.23
C LEU A 13 -13.90 -0.95 -1.54
N GLU A 14 -14.84 -0.55 -0.71
CA GLU A 14 -15.58 0.71 -0.89
C GLU A 14 -14.66 1.93 -0.73
N ALA A 15 -13.83 1.97 0.33
CA ALA A 15 -12.97 3.11 0.62
C ALA A 15 -11.65 3.13 -0.18
N PHE A 16 -11.17 1.96 -0.61
CA PHE A 16 -9.81 1.76 -1.12
C PHE A 16 -9.73 0.88 -2.38
N GLY A 17 -10.87 0.49 -2.98
CA GLY A 17 -10.92 -0.37 -4.16
C GLY A 17 -10.17 0.20 -5.36
N ARG A 18 -10.39 1.47 -5.70
CA ARG A 18 -9.70 2.10 -6.83
C ARG A 18 -8.17 2.18 -6.62
N PRO A 19 -7.66 2.60 -5.45
CA PRO A 19 -6.25 2.47 -5.11
C PRO A 19 -5.68 1.05 -5.28
N LEU A 20 -6.42 0.02 -4.86
CA LEU A 20 -6.00 -1.37 -4.99
C LEU A 20 -5.83 -1.77 -6.46
N GLU A 21 -6.77 -1.41 -7.32
CA GLU A 21 -6.69 -1.66 -8.76
C GLU A 21 -5.46 -0.99 -9.40
N LEU A 22 -5.22 0.27 -9.05
CA LEU A 22 -4.07 1.02 -9.58
C LEU A 22 -2.75 0.39 -9.12
N LEU A 23 -2.62 0.09 -7.83
CA LEU A 23 -1.43 -0.57 -7.29
C LEU A 23 -1.21 -1.95 -7.94
N ALA A 24 -2.29 -2.71 -8.15
CA ALA A 24 -2.23 -4.00 -8.85
C ALA A 24 -1.73 -3.87 -10.30
N ALA A 25 -2.20 -2.86 -11.04
CA ALA A 25 -1.73 -2.57 -12.40
C ALA A 25 -0.23 -2.23 -12.45
N HIS A 26 0.32 -1.72 -11.35
CA HIS A 26 1.75 -1.44 -11.19
C HIS A 26 2.55 -2.59 -10.54
N GLY A 27 1.95 -3.78 -10.38
CA GLY A 27 2.64 -4.99 -9.92
C GLY A 27 2.66 -5.18 -8.40
N PHE A 28 1.95 -4.36 -7.63
CA PHE A 28 1.76 -4.58 -6.20
C PHE A 28 0.65 -5.60 -5.94
N ARG A 29 0.85 -6.45 -4.94
CA ARG A 29 -0.12 -7.49 -4.56
C ARG A 29 -0.46 -7.34 -3.09
N VAL A 30 -1.74 -7.46 -2.77
CA VAL A 30 -2.18 -7.55 -1.39
C VAL A 30 -1.70 -8.88 -0.80
N ARG A 31 -1.01 -8.80 0.33
CA ARG A 31 -0.56 -9.95 1.11
C ARG A 31 -1.57 -10.32 2.19
N GLN A 32 -2.06 -9.33 2.92
CA GLN A 32 -3.06 -9.49 3.97
C GLN A 32 -3.77 -8.16 4.23
N SER A 33 -4.93 -8.21 4.87
CA SER A 33 -5.66 -7.03 5.29
C SER A 33 -6.32 -7.25 6.65
N HIS A 34 -6.51 -6.17 7.39
CA HIS A 34 -7.25 -6.16 8.64
C HIS A 34 -8.27 -5.02 8.62
N PHE A 35 -9.49 -5.29 9.06
CA PHE A 35 -10.56 -4.29 9.20
C PHE A 35 -11.05 -4.27 10.65
N ASP A 36 -11.16 -3.08 11.22
CA ASP A 36 -11.67 -2.86 12.57
C ASP A 36 -12.91 -1.96 12.55
N ALA A 37 -14.08 -2.59 12.71
CA ALA A 37 -15.36 -1.90 12.77
C ALA A 37 -15.54 -1.02 14.02
N ARG A 38 -14.84 -1.32 15.13
CA ARG A 38 -15.00 -0.62 16.40
C ARG A 38 -14.27 0.73 16.41
N HIS A 39 -13.27 0.88 15.56
CA HIS A 39 -12.46 2.09 15.43
C HIS A 39 -12.78 2.82 14.12
N PHE A 40 -14.04 3.23 13.92
CA PHE A 40 -14.45 4.09 12.79
C PHE A 40 -14.14 3.51 11.39
N GLY A 41 -14.12 2.19 11.24
CA GLY A 41 -13.78 1.54 9.98
C GLY A 41 -12.31 1.68 9.60
N ASN A 42 -11.43 1.75 10.60
CA ASN A 42 -9.99 1.66 10.41
C ASN A 42 -9.65 0.35 9.71
N PHE A 43 -8.63 0.39 8.87
CA PHE A 43 -8.10 -0.81 8.25
C PHE A 43 -6.61 -0.70 7.99
N ALA A 44 -5.98 -1.85 7.80
CA ALA A 44 -4.64 -1.95 7.28
C ALA A 44 -4.62 -2.91 6.10
N VAL A 45 -3.84 -2.58 5.07
CA VAL A 45 -3.60 -3.45 3.92
C VAL A 45 -2.10 -3.56 3.71
N ASP A 46 -1.59 -4.79 3.76
CA ASP A 46 -0.19 -5.12 3.53
C ASP A 46 0.02 -5.47 2.06
N PHE A 47 1.06 -4.90 1.48
CA PHE A 47 1.44 -5.04 0.09
C PHE A 47 2.84 -5.66 -0.04
N THR A 48 3.02 -6.37 -1.13
CA THR A 48 4.31 -6.89 -1.61
C THR A 48 4.42 -6.63 -3.12
N GLY A 49 5.63 -6.65 -3.69
CA GLY A 49 5.80 -6.44 -5.13
C GLY A 49 7.18 -5.90 -5.51
N ARG A 50 7.18 -4.82 -6.29
CA ARG A 50 8.38 -4.21 -6.93
C ARG A 50 9.33 -3.52 -5.95
N CYS A 51 8.85 -3.20 -4.76
CA CYS A 51 9.63 -2.60 -3.69
C CYS A 51 9.42 -3.40 -2.38
N PRO A 52 10.14 -3.07 -1.30
CA PRO A 52 9.98 -3.70 0.01
C PRO A 52 8.53 -3.73 0.45
N ASN A 53 8.20 -4.71 1.30
CA ASN A 53 6.84 -4.83 1.81
C ASN A 53 6.46 -3.57 2.57
N PHE A 54 5.26 -3.08 2.31
CA PHE A 54 4.72 -1.91 2.99
C PHE A 54 3.27 -2.15 3.38
N ARG A 55 2.79 -1.35 4.31
CA ARG A 55 1.44 -1.34 4.84
C ARG A 55 0.82 0.02 4.58
N VAL A 56 -0.38 0.01 4.03
CA VAL A 56 -1.25 1.18 4.06
C VAL A 56 -2.18 1.05 5.25
N ILE A 57 -2.18 2.05 6.13
CA ILE A 57 -3.10 2.14 7.27
C ILE A 57 -4.08 3.27 6.98
N ARG A 58 -5.37 2.99 7.16
CA ARG A 58 -6.41 4.01 7.28
C ARG A 58 -6.77 4.18 8.75
N ASP A 59 -6.52 5.36 9.29
CA ASP A 59 -7.02 5.81 10.58
C ASP A 59 -8.06 6.93 10.36
N ARG A 60 -9.32 6.63 10.63
CA ARG A 60 -10.48 7.49 10.35
C ARG A 60 -10.54 7.90 8.87
N SER A 61 -10.07 9.09 8.51
CA SER A 61 -10.07 9.61 7.13
C SER A 61 -8.66 9.90 6.62
N GLU A 62 -7.65 9.37 7.31
CA GLU A 62 -6.25 9.61 7.02
C GLU A 62 -5.55 8.30 6.69
N TYR A 63 -4.73 8.32 5.64
CA TYR A 63 -3.94 7.21 5.16
C TYR A 63 -2.47 7.44 5.48
N ARG A 64 -1.79 6.37 5.89
CA ARG A 64 -0.35 6.37 6.21
C ARG A 64 0.31 5.18 5.57
N ILE A 65 1.57 5.35 5.18
CA ILE A 65 2.43 4.27 4.71
C ILE A 65 3.38 3.89 5.84
N GLU A 66 3.39 2.61 6.21
CA GLU A 66 4.43 2.03 7.04
C GLU A 66 5.23 1.05 6.20
N ALA A 67 6.55 1.20 6.20
CA ALA A 67 7.48 0.28 5.53
C ALA A 67 8.64 -0.03 6.49
N GLU A 68 9.47 -1.00 6.13
CA GLU A 68 10.66 -1.35 6.91
C GLU A 68 11.57 -0.11 7.13
N PRO A 69 12.12 0.07 8.35
CA PRO A 69 12.74 1.33 8.78
C PRO A 69 13.92 1.80 7.91
N GLU A 70 14.61 0.88 7.26
CA GLU A 70 15.78 1.15 6.40
C GLU A 70 15.38 1.78 5.05
N LEU A 71 14.12 1.60 4.64
CA LEU A 71 13.57 2.02 3.36
C LEU A 71 12.31 2.88 3.54
N LYS A 72 12.09 3.35 4.78
CA LYS A 72 10.87 4.03 5.18
C LYS A 72 10.71 5.33 4.38
N PRO A 73 9.62 5.50 3.62
CA PRO A 73 9.31 6.82 3.07
C PRO A 73 9.14 7.80 4.24
N PRO A 74 9.39 9.11 4.04
CA PRO A 74 9.04 10.09 5.07
C PRO A 74 7.58 9.87 5.49
N LEU A 75 7.30 9.97 6.79
CA LEU A 75 5.96 9.69 7.29
C LEU A 75 5.00 10.75 6.75
N PHE A 76 4.26 10.40 5.71
CA PHE A 76 3.27 11.27 5.09
C PHE A 76 1.87 10.80 5.46
N VAL A 77 1.00 11.77 5.74
CA VAL A 77 -0.42 11.57 6.01
C VAL A 77 -1.18 12.07 4.81
N TYR A 78 -1.98 11.20 4.19
CA TYR A 78 -2.79 11.50 3.02
C TYR A 78 -4.26 11.46 3.39
N ARG A 79 -5.09 12.33 2.78
CA ARG A 79 -6.55 12.29 2.94
C ARG A 79 -7.24 11.77 1.69
N ASP A 80 -6.60 11.98 0.55
CA ASP A 80 -7.03 11.39 -0.71
C ASP A 80 -6.23 10.11 -0.99
N PRO A 81 -6.91 8.98 -1.23
CA PRO A 81 -6.23 7.71 -1.46
C PRO A 81 -5.60 7.61 -2.86
N ILE A 82 -5.91 8.50 -3.81
CA ILE A 82 -5.25 8.55 -5.11
C ILE A 82 -3.91 9.30 -5.01
N GLU A 83 -3.87 10.40 -4.24
CA GLU A 83 -2.60 11.07 -3.90
C GLU A 83 -1.62 10.11 -3.21
N LEU A 84 -2.14 9.28 -2.29
CA LEU A 84 -1.37 8.21 -1.67
C LEU A 84 -0.76 7.25 -2.70
N VAL A 85 -1.54 6.80 -3.68
CA VAL A 85 -1.04 5.90 -4.74
C VAL A 85 0.09 6.57 -5.51
N GLY A 86 -0.07 7.84 -5.89
CA GLY A 86 0.99 8.60 -6.56
C GLY A 86 2.29 8.61 -5.75
N ALA A 87 2.20 8.83 -4.44
CA ALA A 87 3.36 8.80 -3.55
C ALA A 87 3.99 7.40 -3.43
N ILE A 88 3.18 6.33 -3.37
CA ILE A 88 3.69 4.95 -3.34
C ILE A 88 4.46 4.64 -4.63
N LEU A 89 3.93 5.04 -5.79
CA LEU A 89 4.57 4.77 -7.08
C LEU A 89 5.89 5.54 -7.25
N LEU A 90 5.93 6.81 -6.81
CA LEU A 90 7.17 7.60 -6.80
C LEU A 90 8.21 6.96 -5.89
N TRP A 91 7.85 6.67 -4.63
CA TRP A 91 8.74 6.02 -3.68
C TRP A 91 9.25 4.66 -4.18
N ALA A 92 8.38 3.83 -4.76
CA ALA A 92 8.78 2.55 -5.32
C ALA A 92 9.76 2.70 -6.50
N GLY A 93 9.58 3.71 -7.35
CA GLY A 93 10.50 4.02 -8.45
C GLY A 93 11.86 4.50 -7.96
N ASP A 94 11.91 5.33 -6.91
CA ASP A 94 13.16 5.73 -6.24
C ASP A 94 13.90 4.52 -5.66
N VAL A 95 13.18 3.60 -5.00
CA VAL A 95 13.76 2.37 -4.44
C VAL A 95 14.26 1.42 -5.53
N GLU A 96 13.51 1.22 -6.63
CA GLU A 96 13.99 0.43 -7.78
C GLU A 96 15.25 1.07 -8.39
N SER A 97 15.31 2.39 -8.51
CA SER A 97 16.48 3.11 -9.04
C SER A 97 17.71 2.97 -8.14
N ALA A 98 17.53 3.12 -6.82
CA ALA A 98 18.61 2.96 -5.84
C ALA A 98 19.17 1.53 -5.79
N ASN A 99 18.34 0.51 -6.07
CA ASN A 99 18.78 -0.89 -6.17
C ASN A 99 19.29 -1.27 -7.57
N GLY A 100 19.01 -0.46 -8.60
CA GLY A 100 19.38 -0.69 -9.99
C GLY A 100 20.75 -0.12 -10.39
N GLU A 101 21.36 0.75 -9.59
CA GLU A 101 22.76 1.17 -9.78
C GLU A 101 23.73 0.10 -9.25
N GLY A 102 23.92 -0.96 -10.04
CA GLY A 102 24.83 -2.02 -9.68
C GLY A 102 24.91 -3.18 -10.66
N ALA A 103 25.25 -2.94 -11.93
CA ALA A 103 26.03 -3.88 -12.76
C ALA A 103 26.40 -3.25 -14.12
N PRO A 104 27.60 -3.55 -14.65
CA PRO A 104 28.32 -2.81 -15.70
C PRO A 104 27.72 -2.84 -17.11
#